data_AF-A0A537ZBB5-F1
#
_entry.id   AF-A0A537ZBB5-F1
#
_cell.length_a   1.000
_cell.length_b   1.000
_cell.length_c   1.000
_cell.angle_alpha   90.00
_cell.angle_beta   90.00
_cell.angle_gamma   90.00
#
_symmetry.space_group_name_H-M   'P 1'
#
loop_
_entity.id
_entity.type
_entity.pdbx_description
1 polymer ?
#
loop_
_entity_poly.entity_id
_entity_poly.type
_entity_poly.pdbx_seq_one_letter_code
_entity_poly.pdbx_strand_id
1 'polypeptide(L)'
;MGVVVPTLVGLVLLLAREAGDLSAKEIVQLAFWVAIIGLVELLPVPMWRGTHISLGFPLLMAVGFIYVPAAGGIVALLAASDPREFKGEVGPLRALFNRCQVALSVLAASAVFHGFGSIDHSRTLLLVIAAMLAAMVDYIVNWSL
;
A
#
# COMPACT_ATOMS: atom_id res chain seq x y z
N MET A 1 -2.96 16.15 -8.44
CA MET A 1 -1.52 16.48 -8.59
C MET A 1 -0.85 16.94 -7.30
N GLY A 2 -1.51 17.68 -6.40
CA GLY A 2 -0.89 18.22 -5.18
C GLY A 2 -0.32 17.18 -4.20
N VAL A 3 -0.71 15.90 -4.32
CA VAL A 3 -0.31 14.82 -3.40
C VAL A 3 0.89 14.00 -3.87
N VAL A 4 1.25 14.06 -5.15
CA VAL A 4 2.37 13.27 -5.70
C VAL A 4 3.69 13.65 -5.02
N VAL A 5 4.02 14.93 -5.01
CA VAL A 5 5.27 15.44 -4.41
C VAL A 5 5.36 15.10 -2.92
N PRO A 6 4.37 15.42 -2.05
CA PRO A 6 4.48 15.10 -0.64
C PRO A 6 4.49 13.60 -0.37
N THR A 7 3.78 12.76 -1.15
CA THR A 7 3.87 11.30 -0.97
C THR A 7 5.26 10.79 -1.31
N LEU A 8 5.81 11.17 -2.47
CA LEU A 8 7.14 10.71 -2.88
C LEU A 8 8.22 11.19 -1.91
N VAL A 9 8.20 12.48 -1.55
CA VAL A 9 9.17 13.05 -0.60
C VAL A 9 8.99 12.41 0.78
N GLY A 10 7.75 12.26 1.25
CA GLY A 10 7.45 11.64 2.54
C GLY A 10 7.94 10.20 2.63
N LEU A 11 7.63 9.36 1.62
CA LEU A 11 8.08 7.98 1.58
C LEU A 11 9.60 7.86 1.52
N VAL A 12 10.27 8.70 0.72
CA VAL A 12 11.74 8.71 0.64
C VAL A 12 12.35 9.11 1.99
N LEU A 13 11.81 10.13 2.65
CA LEU A 13 12.33 10.59 3.95
C LEU A 13 12.07 9.57 5.07
N LEU A 14 10.90 8.94 5.11
CA LEU A 14 10.57 7.91 6.07
C LEU A 14 11.45 6.67 5.85
N LEU A 15 11.58 6.23 4.60
CA LEU A 15 12.48 5.13 4.27
C LEU A 15 13.93 5.47 4.63
N ALA A 16 14.43 6.67 4.33
CA ALA A 16 15.80 7.04 4.67
C ALA A 16 16.07 7.01 6.19
N ARG A 17 15.04 7.26 7.01
CA ARG A 17 15.13 7.14 8.48
C ARG A 17 15.12 5.69 8.96
N GLU A 18 14.38 4.82 8.27
CA GLU A 18 14.17 3.42 8.65
C GLU A 18 15.10 2.44 7.92
N ALA A 19 15.76 2.87 6.84
CA ALA A 19 16.57 2.03 5.95
C ALA A 19 17.86 1.53 6.60
N GLY A 20 18.35 2.19 7.66
CA GLY A 20 19.48 1.71 8.44
C GLY A 20 19.23 0.36 9.11
N ASP A 21 17.96 0.01 9.33
CA ASP A 21 17.55 -1.21 10.02
C ASP A 21 17.09 -2.33 9.06
N LEU A 22 16.99 -2.06 7.75
CA LEU A 22 16.56 -3.06 6.77
C LEU A 22 17.68 -4.05 6.45
N SER A 23 17.45 -5.32 6.79
CA SER A 23 18.34 -6.41 6.40
C SER A 23 18.22 -6.73 4.91
N ALA A 24 19.28 -7.29 4.31
CA ALA A 24 19.26 -7.76 2.92
C ALA A 24 18.12 -8.78 2.66
N LYS A 25 17.79 -9.59 3.68
CA LYS A 25 16.69 -10.57 3.61
C LYS A 25 15.34 -9.86 3.50
N GLU A 26 15.10 -8.81 4.26
CA GLU A 26 13.84 -8.04 4.20
C GLU A 26 13.71 -7.33 2.86
N ILE A 27 14.79 -6.77 2.30
CA ILE A 27 14.76 -6.16 0.96
C ILE A 27 14.30 -7.18 -0.10
N VAL A 28 14.83 -8.40 -0.05
CA VAL A 28 14.41 -9.49 -0.95
C VAL A 28 12.94 -9.86 -0.75
N GLN A 29 12.47 -9.90 0.50
CA GLN A 29 11.05 -10.17 0.80
C GLN A 29 10.14 -9.04 0.29
N LEU A 30 10.51 -7.78 0.48
CA LEU A 30 9.75 -6.63 -0.03
C LEU A 30 9.73 -6.64 -1.56
N ALA A 31 10.84 -6.97 -2.22
CA ALA A 31 10.87 -7.14 -3.67
C ALA A 31 9.95 -8.28 -4.15
N PHE A 32 9.91 -9.39 -3.41
CA PHE A 32 8.94 -10.46 -3.66
C PHE A 32 7.49 -9.99 -3.51
N TRP A 33 7.19 -9.21 -2.45
CA TRP A 33 5.86 -8.61 -2.26
C TRP A 33 5.49 -7.66 -3.40
N VAL A 34 6.41 -6.81 -3.86
CA VAL A 34 6.17 -5.94 -5.02
C VAL A 34 5.81 -6.76 -6.25
N ALA A 35 6.57 -7.82 -6.53
CA ALA A 35 6.36 -8.67 -7.69
C ALA A 35 5.00 -9.40 -7.65
N ILE A 36 4.66 -10.01 -6.51
CA ILE A 36 3.41 -10.78 -6.41
C ILE A 36 2.18 -9.86 -6.40
N ILE A 37 2.22 -8.72 -5.71
CA ILE A 37 1.11 -7.76 -5.67
C ILE A 37 0.93 -7.15 -7.05
N GLY A 38 2.01 -6.69 -7.69
CA GLY A 38 1.95 -6.14 -9.04
C GLY A 38 1.40 -7.16 -10.04
N LEU A 39 1.79 -8.43 -9.95
CA LEU A 39 1.23 -9.48 -10.79
C LEU A 39 -0.28 -9.65 -10.57
N VAL A 40 -0.72 -9.68 -9.30
CA VAL A 40 -2.14 -9.83 -8.94
C VAL A 40 -2.97 -8.64 -9.43
N GLU A 41 -2.46 -7.41 -9.32
CA GLU A 41 -3.16 -6.23 -9.83
C GLU A 41 -3.28 -6.21 -11.36
N LEU A 42 -2.35 -6.86 -12.06
CA LEU A 42 -2.42 -7.01 -13.51
C LEU A 42 -3.40 -8.09 -13.97
N LEU A 43 -3.83 -8.99 -13.09
CA LEU A 43 -4.77 -10.04 -13.47
C LEU A 43 -6.16 -9.44 -13.70
N PRO A 44 -6.74 -9.60 -14.91
CA PRO A 44 -8.09 -9.16 -15.19
C PRO A 44 -9.06 -10.12 -14.49
N VAL A 45 -9.41 -9.82 -13.23
CA VAL A 45 -10.39 -10.63 -12.52
C VAL A 45 -11.78 -10.05 -12.79
N PRO A 46 -12.64 -10.75 -13.55
CA PRO A 46 -14.00 -10.27 -13.82
C PRO A 46 -14.79 -10.28 -12.52
N MET A 47 -15.11 -9.10 -12.01
CA MET A 47 -15.78 -8.94 -10.71
C MET A 47 -17.29 -8.75 -10.86
N TRP A 48 -18.03 -9.32 -9.91
CA TRP A 48 -19.49 -9.39 -9.89
C TRP A 48 -20.12 -7.98 -9.84
N ARG A 49 -20.99 -7.67 -10.81
CA ARG A 49 -21.84 -6.44 -10.86
C ARG A 49 -21.12 -5.08 -10.95
N GLY A 50 -19.93 -5.01 -11.55
CA GLY A 50 -19.35 -3.73 -11.98
C GLY A 50 -18.66 -2.88 -10.90
N THR A 51 -18.54 -3.39 -9.67
CA THR A 51 -17.71 -2.81 -8.61
C THR A 51 -16.35 -3.49 -8.57
N HIS A 52 -15.28 -2.72 -8.78
CA HIS A 52 -13.89 -3.20 -8.69
C HIS A 52 -13.50 -3.38 -7.21
N ILE A 53 -13.35 -4.63 -6.76
CA ILE A 53 -12.66 -4.93 -5.50
C ILE A 53 -11.23 -5.32 -5.88
N SER A 54 -10.24 -4.49 -5.52
CA SER A 54 -8.83 -4.82 -5.79
C SER A 54 -8.42 -6.02 -4.93
N LEU A 55 -8.01 -7.10 -5.59
CA LEU A 55 -7.38 -8.25 -4.92
C LEU A 55 -6.00 -7.89 -4.33
N GLY A 56 -5.41 -6.78 -4.74
CA GLY A 56 -4.18 -6.23 -4.16
C GLY A 56 -4.40 -5.72 -2.73
N PHE A 57 -5.61 -5.27 -2.39
CA PHE A 57 -5.88 -4.64 -1.09
C PHE A 57 -5.52 -5.52 0.12
N PRO A 58 -5.99 -6.79 0.24
CA PRO A 58 -5.61 -7.64 1.38
C PRO A 58 -4.10 -7.89 1.47
N LEU A 59 -3.41 -7.98 0.33
CA LEU A 59 -1.97 -8.19 0.29
C LEU A 59 -1.21 -6.94 0.73
N LEU A 60 -1.65 -5.76 0.30
CA LEU A 60 -1.09 -4.48 0.73
C LEU A 60 -1.30 -4.25 2.22
N MET A 61 -2.47 -4.60 2.77
CA MET A 61 -2.71 -4.56 4.21
C MET A 61 -1.81 -5.52 4.97
N ALA A 62 -1.62 -6.75 4.47
CA ALA A 62 -0.69 -7.71 5.08
C ALA A 62 0.73 -7.13 5.16
N VAL A 63 1.24 -6.55 4.06
CA VAL A 63 2.55 -5.89 4.07
C VAL A 63 2.57 -4.72 5.05
N GLY A 64 1.55 -3.86 5.04
CA GLY A 64 1.45 -2.72 5.94
C GLY A 64 1.35 -3.10 7.42
N PHE A 65 0.88 -4.29 7.76
CA PHE A 65 0.81 -4.76 9.15
C PHE A 65 2.07 -5.52 9.59
N ILE A 66 2.70 -6.25 8.67
CA ILE A 66 3.90 -7.06 8.96
C ILE A 66 5.17 -6.20 9.00
N TYR A 67 5.29 -5.25 8.09
CA TYR A 67 6.47 -4.38 7.97
C TYR A 67 6.19 -2.98 8.52
N VAL A 68 7.25 -2.20 8.69
CA VAL A 68 7.16 -0.78 9.07
C VAL A 68 6.33 0.01 8.04
N PRO A 69 5.63 1.09 8.46
CA PRO A 69 4.72 1.80 7.58
C PRO A 69 5.33 2.32 6.27
N ALA A 70 6.58 2.80 6.31
CA ALA A 70 7.25 3.28 5.09
C ALA A 70 7.42 2.16 4.06
N ALA A 71 7.75 0.93 4.51
CA ALA A 71 7.88 -0.22 3.64
C ALA A 71 6.53 -0.59 2.99
N GLY A 72 5.44 -0.56 3.75
CA GLY A 72 4.08 -0.77 3.21
C GLY A 72 3.72 0.25 2.12
N GLY A 73 3.95 1.54 2.38
CA GLY A 73 3.71 2.59 1.40
C GLY A 73 4.59 2.50 0.14
N ILE A 74 5.85 2.07 0.28
CA ILE A 74 6.75 1.86 -0.88
C ILE A 74 6.34 0.66 -1.70
N VAL A 75 6.02 -0.46 -1.06
CA VAL A 75 5.51 -1.64 -1.76
C VAL A 75 4.24 -1.27 -2.53
N ALA A 76 3.34 -0.52 -1.91
CA ALA A 76 2.15 0.00 -2.58
C ALA A 76 2.49 0.88 -3.79
N LEU A 77 3.42 1.83 -3.67
CA LEU A 77 3.83 2.70 -4.78
C LEU A 77 4.41 1.92 -5.97
N LEU A 78 5.23 0.91 -5.68
CA LEU A 78 5.93 0.13 -6.69
C LEU A 78 5.06 -0.96 -7.32
N ALA A 79 4.21 -1.58 -6.53
CA ALA A 79 3.33 -2.67 -6.97
C ALA A 79 2.09 -2.14 -7.69
N ALA A 80 1.56 -0.98 -7.27
CA ALA A 80 0.34 -0.42 -7.83
C ALA A 80 0.42 -0.30 -9.36
N SER A 81 -0.44 -1.04 -10.06
CA SER A 81 -0.40 -1.19 -11.51
C SER A 81 -1.80 -1.36 -12.08
N ASP A 82 -2.17 -0.53 -13.05
CA ASP A 82 -3.42 -0.70 -13.80
C ASP A 82 -3.12 -1.31 -15.18
N PRO A 83 -3.73 -2.46 -15.56
CA PRO A 83 -3.59 -3.04 -16.91
C PRO A 83 -3.80 -2.06 -18.06
N ARG A 84 -4.62 -1.01 -17.84
CA ARG A 84 -4.88 0.06 -18.81
C ARG A 84 -3.67 0.96 -19.07
N GLU A 85 -2.72 1.06 -18.14
CA GLU A 85 -1.46 1.78 -18.32
C GLU A 85 -0.65 1.16 -19.47
N PHE A 86 -0.60 -0.17 -19.53
CA PHE A 86 0.10 -0.92 -20.57
C PHE A 86 -0.58 -0.84 -21.93
N LYS A 87 -1.88 -0.50 -21.94
CA LYS A 87 -2.66 -0.25 -23.17
C LYS A 87 -2.61 1.20 -23.62
N GLY A 88 -1.97 2.09 -22.87
CA GLY A 88 -1.94 3.53 -23.16
C GLY A 88 -3.26 4.26 -22.91
N GLU A 89 -4.22 3.62 -22.23
CA GLU A 89 -5.52 4.21 -21.90
C GLU A 89 -5.44 5.18 -20.70
N VAL A 90 -4.37 5.08 -19.91
CA VAL A 90 -4.06 5.95 -18.77
C VAL A 90 -2.76 6.70 -19.04
N GLY A 91 -2.82 8.03 -19.04
CA GLY A 91 -1.63 8.86 -19.21
C GLY A 91 -0.63 8.72 -18.05
N PRO A 92 0.69 8.87 -18.27
CA PRO A 92 1.73 8.63 -17.26
C PRO A 92 1.56 9.42 -15.96
N LEU A 93 1.15 10.69 -16.05
CA LEU A 93 0.92 11.53 -14.88
C LEU A 93 -0.28 11.07 -14.04
N ARG A 94 -1.32 10.54 -14.70
CA ARG A 94 -2.50 9.99 -14.02
C ARG A 94 -2.15 8.64 -13.36
N ALA A 95 -1.38 7.81 -14.05
CA ALA A 95 -0.85 6.57 -13.48
C ALA A 95 -0.03 6.86 -12.22
N LEU A 96 0.93 7.80 -12.29
CA LEU A 96 1.73 8.19 -11.13
C LEU A 96 0.89 8.75 -9.98
N PHE A 97 -0.13 9.58 -10.29
CA PHE A 97 -1.06 10.08 -9.29
C PHE A 97 -1.81 8.95 -8.59
N ASN A 98 -2.36 8.00 -9.33
CA ASN A 98 -3.07 6.83 -8.78
C ASN A 98 -2.14 6.00 -7.87
N ARG A 99 -0.89 5.75 -8.30
CA ARG A 99 0.10 5.01 -7.49
C ARG A 99 0.43 5.75 -6.19
N CYS A 100 0.58 7.08 -6.24
CA CYS A 100 0.82 7.89 -5.04
C CYS A 100 -0.39 7.92 -4.09
N GLN A 101 -1.61 7.91 -4.64
CA GLN A 101 -2.85 7.86 -3.88
C GLN A 101 -2.96 6.52 -3.13
N VAL A 102 -2.72 5.39 -3.80
CA VAL A 102 -2.68 4.07 -3.16
C VAL A 102 -1.56 4.01 -2.11
N ALA A 103 -0.36 4.48 -2.45
CA ALA A 103 0.78 4.48 -1.54
C ALA A 103 0.54 5.27 -0.26
N LEU A 104 -0.09 6.46 -0.37
CA LEU A 104 -0.43 7.29 0.79
C LEU A 104 -1.52 6.63 1.64
N SER A 105 -2.50 5.99 1.00
CA SER A 105 -3.59 5.29 1.71
C SER A 105 -3.05 4.12 2.53
N VAL A 106 -2.19 3.30 1.93
CA VAL A 106 -1.54 2.17 2.61
C VAL A 106 -0.61 2.65 3.73
N LEU A 107 0.17 3.71 3.49
CA LEU A 107 1.02 4.31 4.52
C LEU A 107 0.20 4.78 5.73
N ALA A 108 -0.91 5.50 5.49
CA ALA A 108 -1.78 6.00 6.55
C ALA A 108 -2.45 4.85 7.32
N ALA A 109 -2.96 3.84 6.61
CA ALA A 109 -3.56 2.66 7.20
C ALA A 109 -2.57 1.86 8.06
N SER A 110 -1.36 1.65 7.55
CA SER A 110 -0.28 0.99 8.28
C SER A 110 0.13 1.76 9.53
N ALA A 111 0.30 3.08 9.43
CA ALA A 111 0.62 3.93 10.58
C ALA A 111 -0.46 3.86 11.67
N VAL A 112 -1.74 3.83 11.27
CA VAL A 112 -2.86 3.65 12.19
C VAL A 112 -2.81 2.28 12.87
N PHE A 113 -2.60 1.21 12.11
CA PHE A 113 -2.49 -0.14 12.68
C PHE A 113 -1.38 -0.22 13.73
N HIS A 114 -0.17 0.23 13.38
CA HIS A 114 1.00 0.21 14.27
C HIS A 114 0.86 1.15 15.47
N GLY A 115 0.05 2.21 15.36
CA GLY A 115 -0.27 3.10 16.47
C GLY A 115 -1.20 2.49 17.53
N PHE A 116 -2.02 1.50 17.16
CA PHE A 116 -2.94 0.82 18.07
C PHE A 116 -2.48 -0.57 18.50
N GLY A 117 -1.65 -1.26 17.71
CA GLY A 117 -1.23 -2.62 18.01
C GLY A 117 0.01 -3.07 17.26
N SER A 118 0.57 -4.18 17.75
CA SER A 118 1.66 -4.93 17.14
C SER A 118 1.25 -6.39 17.08
N ILE A 119 1.50 -7.05 15.95
CA ILE A 119 1.14 -8.45 15.69
C ILE A 119 1.67 -9.38 16.79
N ASP A 120 2.87 -9.12 17.29
CA ASP A 120 3.56 -10.04 18.21
C ASP A 120 3.12 -9.89 19.67
N HIS A 121 2.54 -8.75 20.04
CA HIS A 121 2.34 -8.38 21.46
C HIS A 121 0.86 -8.10 21.82
N SER A 122 0.01 -7.84 20.83
CA SER A 122 -1.36 -7.37 21.06
C SER A 122 -2.37 -8.51 21.12
N ARG A 123 -3.44 -8.29 21.89
CA ARG A 123 -4.58 -9.23 21.94
C ARG A 123 -5.30 -9.26 20.59
N THR A 124 -5.83 -10.41 20.20
CA THR A 124 -6.55 -10.60 18.93
C THR A 124 -7.67 -9.59 18.71
N LEU A 125 -8.47 -9.28 19.75
CA LEU A 125 -9.54 -8.30 19.62
C LEU A 125 -9.02 -6.89 19.26
N LEU A 126 -7.88 -6.49 19.83
CA LEU A 126 -7.26 -5.21 19.53
C LEU A 126 -6.72 -5.18 18.09
N LEU A 127 -6.12 -6.28 17.63
CA LEU A 127 -5.66 -6.43 16.25
C LEU A 127 -6.81 -6.34 15.24
N VAL A 128 -7.96 -6.95 15.55
CA VAL A 128 -9.16 -6.84 14.71
C VAL A 128 -9.65 -5.39 14.64
N ILE A 129 -9.72 -4.69 15.78
CA ILE A 129 -10.13 -3.28 15.82
C ILE A 129 -9.14 -2.42 15.04
N ALA A 130 -7.83 -2.60 15.26
CA ALA A 130 -6.77 -1.86 14.55
C ALA A 130 -6.83 -2.10 13.04
N ALA A 131 -7.04 -3.34 12.60
CA ALA A 131 -7.17 -3.69 11.18
C ALA A 131 -8.42 -3.06 10.56
N MET A 132 -9.56 -3.04 11.26
CA MET A 132 -10.76 -2.36 10.77
C MET A 132 -10.57 -0.85 10.65
N LEU A 133 -9.92 -0.22 11.64
CA LEU A 133 -9.60 1.21 11.59
C LEU A 133 -8.64 1.52 10.44
N ALA A 134 -7.60 0.70 10.25
CA ALA A 134 -6.67 0.82 9.14
C ALA A 134 -7.39 0.71 7.78
N ALA A 135 -8.25 -0.28 7.59
CA ALA A 135 -9.03 -0.44 6.37
C ALA A 135 -9.96 0.75 6.10
N MET A 136 -10.58 1.31 7.14
CA MET A 136 -11.42 2.50 7.02
C MET A 136 -10.60 3.73 6.63
N VAL A 137 -9.41 3.90 7.21
CA VAL A 137 -8.48 4.98 6.86
C VAL A 137 -7.97 4.85 5.44
N ASP A 138 -7.59 3.65 5.01
CA ASP A 138 -7.20 3.38 3.62
C ASP A 138 -8.30 3.83 2.65
N TYR A 139 -9.54 3.39 2.90
CA TYR A 139 -10.68 3.74 2.05
C TYR A 139 -10.96 5.25 2.03
N ILE A 140 -10.92 5.91 3.19
CA ILE A 140 -11.16 7.36 3.30
C ILE A 140 -10.08 8.14 2.56
N VAL A 141 -8.80 7.84 2.80
CA VAL A 141 -7.68 8.52 2.16
C VAL A 141 -7.74 8.30 0.65
N ASN A 142 -7.94 7.06 0.22
CA ASN A 142 -8.03 6.70 -1.18
C ASN A 142 -9.22 7.39 -1.85
N TRP A 143 -10.39 7.46 -1.21
CA TRP A 143 -11.56 8.09 -1.81
C TRP A 143 -11.51 9.63 -1.81
N SER A 144 -10.83 10.24 -0.85
CA SER A 144 -10.76 11.70 -0.69
C SER A 144 -9.84 12.43 -1.69
N LEU A 145 -9.06 11.68 -2.46
CA LEU A 145 -8.02 12.16 -3.37
C LEU A 145 -8.41 12.02 -4.84
#